data_AF-A0AA35QVE1-F1
#
_entry.id   AF-A0AA35QVE1-F1
#
_cell.length_a   1.000
_cell.length_b   1.000
_cell.length_c   1.000
_cell.angle_alpha   90.00
_cell.angle_beta   90.00
_cell.angle_gamma   90.00
#
_symmetry.space_group_name_H-M   'P 1'
#
loop_
_entity.id
_entity.type
_entity.pdbx_description
1 polymer ?
#
loop_
_entity_poly.entity_id
_entity_poly.type
_entity_poly.pdbx_seq_one_letter_code
_entity_poly.pdbx_strand_id
1 'polypeptide(L)'
;MFFKVVLHGGDVELVSQLVPVLIERTALLFDIPSFMTEMRRVIAQQLLAIFSLFPQLVVDYCRDIIEYLRTLRNLTQAGEHCYVHLVWILGEYTHLGYDSRCTSSLLVELFETLEPVTYEVALNLHRQSEYSTRLVLVLMSSLAKIASRSQDLIPRALLCLNKIVQLGKDSSTESHTHQTLLIRANELVNVLKIPSIASAVLSPAPHWSRPQQLQRQLDLAHLLQATSLHLDHH
;
A
#
# COMPACT_ATOMS: atom_id res chain seq x y z
N MET A 1 -19.12 -16.59 -3.61
CA MET A 1 -20.37 -16.55 -4.40
C MET A 1 -21.12 -15.24 -4.17
N PHE A 2 -21.43 -14.88 -2.91
CA PHE A 2 -22.08 -13.61 -2.55
C PHE A 2 -21.43 -12.35 -3.15
N PHE A 3 -20.15 -12.08 -2.83
CA PHE A 3 -19.49 -10.86 -3.33
C PHE A 3 -19.39 -10.79 -4.85
N LYS A 4 -19.24 -11.93 -5.55
CA LYS A 4 -19.24 -11.94 -7.01
C LYS A 4 -20.59 -11.49 -7.57
N VAL A 5 -21.70 -11.93 -6.98
CA VAL A 5 -23.04 -11.52 -7.40
C VAL A 5 -23.26 -10.03 -7.12
N VAL A 6 -22.88 -9.54 -5.94
CA VAL A 6 -23.02 -8.12 -5.61
C VAL A 6 -22.15 -7.24 -6.49
N LEU A 7 -20.91 -7.64 -6.81
CA LEU A 7 -20.03 -6.87 -7.69
C LEU A 7 -20.45 -6.88 -9.16
N HIS A 8 -21.16 -7.92 -9.64
CA HIS A 8 -21.60 -8.00 -11.03
C HIS A 8 -23.04 -7.50 -11.26
N GLY A 9 -23.88 -7.51 -10.22
CA GLY A 9 -25.30 -7.17 -10.33
C GLY A 9 -25.78 -6.08 -9.38
N GLY A 10 -24.93 -5.60 -8.46
CA GLY A 10 -25.23 -4.49 -7.56
C GLY A 10 -24.91 -3.14 -8.20
N ASP A 11 -25.71 -2.13 -7.87
CA ASP A 11 -25.40 -0.74 -8.17
C ASP A 11 -24.36 -0.17 -7.19
N VAL A 12 -23.85 1.03 -7.51
CA VAL A 12 -22.83 1.69 -6.70
C VAL A 12 -23.32 1.98 -5.27
N GLU A 13 -24.62 2.19 -5.08
CA GLU A 13 -25.23 2.43 -3.78
C GLU A 13 -25.18 1.18 -2.89
N LEU A 14 -25.54 0.01 -3.42
CA LEU A 14 -25.43 -1.24 -2.67
C LEU A 14 -23.98 -1.60 -2.36
N VAL A 15 -23.07 -1.37 -3.31
CA VAL A 15 -21.64 -1.69 -3.13
C VAL A 15 -20.98 -0.74 -2.14
N SER A 16 -21.33 0.54 -2.13
CA SER A 16 -20.74 1.53 -1.20
C SER A 16 -21.05 1.16 0.25
N GLN A 17 -22.29 0.73 0.55
CA GLN A 17 -22.69 0.30 1.88
C GLN A 17 -21.88 -0.88 2.43
N LEU A 18 -21.26 -1.69 1.57
CA LEU A 18 -20.40 -2.81 2.00
C LEU A 18 -19.01 -2.36 2.45
N VAL A 19 -18.47 -1.25 1.92
CA VAL A 19 -17.11 -0.79 2.24
C VAL A 19 -16.88 -0.57 3.74
N PRO A 20 -17.70 0.23 4.47
CA PRO A 20 -17.45 0.48 5.88
C PRO A 20 -17.62 -0.80 6.72
N VAL A 21 -18.60 -1.64 6.38
CA VAL A 21 -18.82 -2.93 7.05
C VAL A 21 -17.61 -3.85 6.89
N LEU A 22 -17.03 -3.91 5.69
CA LEU A 22 -15.85 -4.72 5.42
C LEU A 22 -14.64 -4.21 6.20
N ILE A 23 -14.42 -2.89 6.24
CA ILE A 23 -13.32 -2.29 7.00
C ILE A 23 -13.48 -2.56 8.50
N GLU A 24 -14.64 -2.23 9.09
CA GLU A 24 -14.90 -2.42 10.52
C GLU A 24 -14.76 -3.90 10.93
N ARG A 25 -15.26 -4.83 10.11
CA ARG A 25 -15.21 -6.26 10.41
C ARG A 25 -13.79 -6.82 10.47
N THR A 26 -12.81 -6.23 9.79
CA THR A 26 -11.41 -6.69 9.89
C THR A 26 -10.81 -6.51 11.29
N ALA A 27 -11.32 -5.54 12.05
CA ALA A 27 -10.93 -5.26 13.42
C ALA A 27 -11.69 -6.13 14.46
N LEU A 28 -12.84 -6.70 14.09
CA LEU A 28 -13.76 -7.41 15.00
C LEU A 28 -13.84 -8.93 14.77
N LEU A 29 -12.84 -9.53 14.12
CA LEU A 29 -12.82 -10.98 13.87
C LEU A 29 -12.57 -11.77 15.15
N PHE A 30 -13.20 -12.94 15.26
CA PHE A 30 -12.96 -13.90 16.35
C PHE A 30 -11.50 -14.34 16.40
N ASP A 31 -10.98 -14.53 17.61
CA ASP A 31 -9.57 -14.86 17.89
C ASP A 31 -9.23 -16.32 17.56
N ILE A 32 -9.31 -16.66 16.27
CA ILE A 32 -8.89 -17.94 15.70
C ILE A 32 -7.89 -17.63 14.58
N PRO A 33 -6.57 -17.83 14.79
CA PRO A 33 -5.53 -17.28 13.92
C PRO A 33 -5.64 -17.62 12.42
N SER A 34 -5.97 -18.87 12.10
CA SER A 34 -6.13 -19.33 10.71
C SER A 34 -7.37 -18.73 10.03
N PHE A 35 -8.48 -18.68 10.76
CA PHE A 35 -9.71 -18.05 10.30
C PHE A 35 -9.54 -16.54 10.11
N MET A 36 -8.88 -15.84 11.04
CA MET A 36 -8.62 -14.41 10.94
C MET A 36 -7.79 -14.08 9.70
N THR A 37 -6.72 -14.83 9.47
CA THR A 37 -5.83 -14.64 8.33
C THR A 37 -6.61 -14.78 7.02
N GLU A 38 -7.39 -15.86 6.89
CA GLU A 38 -8.13 -16.13 5.66
C GLU A 38 -9.27 -15.13 5.44
N MET A 39 -10.00 -14.76 6.49
CA MET A 39 -11.05 -13.74 6.41
C MET A 39 -10.49 -12.37 6.05
N ARG A 40 -9.39 -11.93 6.68
CA ARG A 40 -8.73 -10.67 6.33
C ARG A 40 -8.23 -10.68 4.89
N ARG A 41 -7.70 -11.81 4.40
CA ARG A 41 -7.30 -11.99 3.01
C ARG A 41 -8.49 -11.84 2.05
N VAL A 42 -9.61 -12.51 2.32
CA VAL A 42 -10.82 -12.41 1.50
C VAL A 42 -11.38 -11.00 1.51
N ILE A 43 -11.47 -10.36 2.67
CA ILE A 43 -11.94 -8.97 2.79
C ILE A 43 -11.04 -8.01 2.01
N ALA A 44 -9.72 -8.13 2.16
CA ALA A 44 -8.76 -7.31 1.42
C ALA A 44 -8.92 -7.45 -0.11
N GLN A 45 -9.14 -8.67 -0.59
CA GLN A 45 -9.41 -8.92 -2.00
C GLN A 45 -10.74 -8.32 -2.47
N GLN A 46 -11.78 -8.35 -1.64
CA GLN A 46 -13.06 -7.73 -1.98
C GLN A 46 -12.95 -6.20 -1.99
N LEU A 47 -12.28 -5.59 -1.01
CA LEU A 47 -12.02 -4.15 -1.00
C LEU A 47 -11.27 -3.75 -2.27
N LEU A 48 -10.20 -4.47 -2.64
CA LEU A 48 -9.48 -4.23 -3.89
C LEU A 48 -10.39 -4.30 -5.12
N ALA A 49 -11.26 -5.31 -5.19
CA ALA A 49 -12.19 -5.46 -6.30
C ALA A 49 -13.21 -4.30 -6.35
N ILE A 50 -13.78 -3.91 -5.21
CA ILE A 50 -14.73 -2.80 -5.10
C ILE A 50 -14.10 -1.50 -5.58
N PHE A 51 -12.94 -1.11 -5.04
CA PHE A 51 -12.28 0.14 -5.44
C PHE A 51 -11.74 0.11 -6.86
N SER A 52 -11.47 -1.08 -7.42
CA SER A 52 -11.13 -1.19 -8.85
C SER A 52 -12.32 -0.97 -9.78
N LEU A 53 -13.54 -1.29 -9.33
CA LEU A 53 -14.78 -1.07 -10.08
C LEU A 53 -15.33 0.34 -9.86
N PHE A 54 -15.19 0.86 -8.65
CA PHE A 54 -15.68 2.18 -8.25
C PHE A 54 -14.57 3.01 -7.56
N PRO A 55 -13.55 3.48 -8.32
CA PRO A 55 -12.43 4.24 -7.76
C PRO A 55 -12.83 5.50 -6.98
N GLN A 56 -13.96 6.13 -7.35
CA GLN A 56 -14.51 7.31 -6.67
C GLN A 56 -14.80 7.07 -5.19
N LEU A 57 -15.12 5.82 -4.81
CA LEU A 57 -15.38 5.45 -3.42
C LEU A 57 -14.15 5.65 -2.53
N VAL A 58 -12.94 5.70 -3.09
CA VAL A 58 -11.72 5.98 -2.30
C VAL A 58 -11.82 7.32 -1.60
N VAL A 59 -12.40 8.33 -2.25
CA VAL A 59 -12.61 9.64 -1.62
C VAL A 59 -13.69 9.55 -0.54
N ASP A 60 -14.78 8.83 -0.81
CA ASP A 60 -15.91 8.69 0.12
C ASP A 60 -15.48 8.04 1.45
N TYR A 61 -14.63 7.01 1.39
CA TYR A 61 -14.16 6.25 2.56
C TYR A 61 -12.74 6.59 3.01
N CYS A 62 -12.14 7.65 2.46
CA CYS A 62 -10.73 7.98 2.72
C CYS A 62 -10.43 8.15 4.22
N ARG A 63 -11.34 8.80 4.95
CA ARG A 63 -11.18 9.04 6.39
C ARG A 63 -11.20 7.74 7.19
N ASP A 64 -12.13 6.84 6.89
CA ASP A 64 -12.21 5.53 7.56
C ASP A 64 -10.97 4.69 7.27
N ILE A 65 -10.45 4.76 6.04
CA ILE A 65 -9.19 4.10 5.67
C ILE A 65 -8.02 4.72 6.43
N ILE A 66 -7.94 6.05 6.53
CA ILE A 66 -6.89 6.75 7.29
C ILE A 66 -6.94 6.35 8.77
N GLU A 67 -8.12 6.31 9.38
CA GLU A 67 -8.29 5.89 10.78
C GLU A 67 -7.84 4.43 10.98
N TYR A 68 -8.20 3.55 10.05
CA TYR A 68 -7.72 2.17 10.05
C TYR A 68 -6.19 2.09 9.99
N LEU A 69 -5.55 2.87 9.12
CA LEU A 69 -4.10 2.87 8.94
C LEU A 69 -3.36 3.49 10.13
N ARG A 70 -3.94 4.50 10.80
CA ARG A 70 -3.37 5.08 12.03
C ARG A 70 -3.37 4.13 13.22
N THR A 71 -4.22 3.10 13.18
CA THR A 71 -4.36 2.14 14.27
C THR A 71 -3.30 1.03 14.13
N LEU A 72 -2.16 1.15 14.83
CA LEU A 72 -1.05 0.19 14.76
C LEU A 72 -1.45 -1.26 15.09
N ARG A 73 -2.52 -1.49 15.88
CA ARG A 73 -3.07 -2.84 16.14
C ARG A 73 -3.56 -3.54 14.88
N ASN A 74 -3.91 -2.79 13.84
CA ASN A 74 -4.28 -3.33 12.54
C ASN A 74 -3.06 -3.77 11.73
N LEU A 75 -1.87 -3.27 12.08
CA LEU A 75 -0.59 -3.64 11.49
C LEU A 75 0.06 -4.81 12.26
N THR A 76 -0.68 -5.90 12.39
CA THR A 76 -0.19 -7.20 12.88
C THR A 76 0.13 -8.11 11.70
N GLN A 77 0.88 -9.21 11.90
CA GLN A 77 1.16 -10.17 10.83
C GLN A 77 -0.12 -10.66 10.11
N ALA A 78 -1.19 -10.94 10.85
CA ALA A 78 -2.48 -11.32 10.27
C ALA A 78 -3.23 -10.14 9.61
N GLY A 79 -2.97 -8.90 10.07
CA GLY A 79 -3.60 -7.67 9.56
C GLY A 79 -2.89 -7.04 8.35
N GLU A 80 -1.63 -7.42 8.15
CA GLU A 80 -0.74 -6.86 7.12
C GLU A 80 -1.34 -6.98 5.72
N HIS A 81 -2.01 -8.10 5.41
CA HIS A 81 -2.66 -8.27 4.12
C HIS A 81 -3.67 -7.16 3.83
N CYS A 82 -4.57 -6.87 4.76
CA CYS A 82 -5.55 -5.80 4.58
C CYS A 82 -4.87 -4.43 4.53
N TYR A 83 -3.90 -4.21 5.40
CA TYR A 83 -3.12 -2.99 5.45
C TYR A 83 -2.44 -2.67 4.11
N VAL A 84 -1.74 -3.64 3.52
CA VAL A 84 -1.07 -3.51 2.22
C VAL A 84 -2.05 -3.15 1.10
N HIS A 85 -3.21 -3.79 1.07
CA HIS A 85 -4.20 -3.52 0.02
C HIS A 85 -4.76 -2.10 0.16
N LEU A 86 -5.10 -1.67 1.38
CA LEU A 86 -5.60 -0.32 1.62
C LEU A 86 -4.59 0.76 1.27
N VAL A 87 -3.32 0.60 1.67
CA VAL A 87 -2.23 1.50 1.28
C VAL A 87 -2.10 1.57 -0.24
N TRP A 88 -2.13 0.42 -0.93
CA TRP A 88 -2.05 0.37 -2.38
C TRP A 88 -3.24 1.05 -3.05
N ILE A 89 -4.47 0.81 -2.57
CA ILE A 89 -5.71 1.43 -3.06
C ILE A 89 -5.59 2.96 -2.99
N LEU A 90 -5.13 3.51 -1.87
CA LEU A 90 -4.91 4.95 -1.71
C LEU A 90 -3.86 5.46 -2.69
N GLY A 91 -2.73 4.76 -2.81
CA GLY A 91 -1.67 5.11 -3.74
C GLY A 91 -2.12 5.06 -5.21
N GLU A 92 -3.02 4.16 -5.58
CA GLU A 92 -3.47 3.98 -6.97
C GLU A 92 -4.61 4.92 -7.35
N TYR A 93 -5.66 4.99 -6.54
CA TYR A 93 -6.93 5.59 -6.93
C TYR A 93 -7.13 7.02 -6.40
N THR A 94 -6.26 7.52 -5.52
CA THR A 94 -6.31 8.94 -5.12
C THR A 94 -5.68 9.81 -6.22
N HIS A 95 -6.46 10.10 -7.25
CA HIS A 95 -6.05 10.88 -8.42
C HIS A 95 -7.25 11.63 -9.01
N LEU A 96 -7.04 12.87 -9.47
CA LEU A 96 -8.08 13.74 -10.04
C LEU A 96 -8.81 13.13 -11.26
N GLY A 97 -8.17 12.18 -11.94
CA GLY A 97 -8.75 11.43 -13.06
C GLY A 97 -9.81 10.41 -12.64
N TYR A 98 -9.93 10.07 -11.35
CA TYR A 98 -10.97 9.19 -10.81
C TYR A 98 -12.08 9.98 -10.11
N ASP A 99 -11.73 11.04 -9.37
CA ASP A 99 -12.69 11.89 -8.67
C ASP A 99 -12.14 13.33 -8.55
N SER A 100 -12.98 14.32 -8.87
CA SER A 100 -12.62 15.74 -8.81
C SER A 100 -12.40 16.26 -7.38
N ARG A 101 -12.89 15.53 -6.38
CA ARG A 101 -12.73 15.82 -4.95
C ARG A 101 -11.36 15.40 -4.41
N CYS A 102 -10.49 14.77 -5.22
CA CYS A 102 -9.10 14.51 -4.85
C CYS A 102 -8.28 15.80 -4.76
N THR A 103 -8.43 16.55 -3.67
CA THR A 103 -7.74 17.82 -3.44
C THR A 103 -6.29 17.63 -2.98
N SER A 104 -5.47 18.68 -3.13
CA SER A 104 -4.12 18.70 -2.57
C SER A 104 -4.11 18.52 -1.06
N SER A 105 -5.13 19.02 -0.34
CA SER A 105 -5.25 18.83 1.11
C SER A 105 -5.44 17.35 1.49
N LEU A 106 -6.22 16.59 0.72
CA LEU A 106 -6.40 15.16 0.92
C LEU A 106 -5.08 14.40 0.67
N LEU A 107 -4.35 14.76 -0.39
CA LEU A 107 -3.05 14.17 -0.70
C LEU A 107 -2.03 14.44 0.42
N VAL A 108 -2.04 15.63 1.00
CA VAL A 108 -1.18 15.99 2.14
C VAL A 108 -1.54 15.15 3.37
N GLU A 109 -2.82 15.03 3.71
CA GLU A 109 -3.27 14.23 4.88
C GLU A 109 -2.90 12.74 4.73
N LEU A 110 -3.06 12.19 3.53
CA LEU A 110 -2.64 10.82 3.22
C LEU A 110 -1.14 10.65 3.34
N PHE A 111 -0.37 11.59 2.81
CA PHE A 111 1.08 11.57 2.92
C PHE A 111 1.53 11.63 4.38
N GLU A 112 0.95 12.51 5.18
CA GLU A 112 1.23 12.66 6.62
C GLU A 112 0.86 11.42 7.44
N THR A 113 -0.14 10.66 6.98
CA THR A 113 -0.51 9.40 7.61
C THR A 113 0.48 8.28 7.24
N LEU A 114 0.91 8.20 5.97
CA LEU A 114 1.77 7.11 5.49
C LEU A 114 3.25 7.32 5.78
N GLU A 115 3.75 8.56 5.79
CA GLU A 115 5.16 8.90 6.01
C GLU A 115 5.73 8.31 7.32
N PRO A 116 5.13 8.56 8.50
CA PRO A 116 5.66 8.04 9.75
C PRO A 116 5.64 6.52 9.79
N VAL A 117 4.54 5.89 9.32
CA VAL A 117 4.42 4.43 9.28
C VAL A 117 5.47 3.82 8.36
N THR A 118 5.72 4.42 7.19
CA THR A 118 6.74 3.93 6.26
C THR A 118 8.12 3.90 6.89
N TYR A 119 8.49 4.98 7.59
CA TYR A 119 9.77 5.05 8.26
C TYR A 119 9.87 4.05 9.42
N GLU A 120 8.83 3.95 10.25
CA GLU A 120 8.79 3.03 11.38
C GLU A 120 8.90 1.57 10.94
N VAL A 121 8.12 1.16 9.93
CA VAL A 121 8.16 -0.21 9.41
C VAL A 121 9.51 -0.50 8.75
N ALA A 122 10.07 0.43 7.96
CA ALA A 122 11.37 0.24 7.33
C ALA A 122 12.51 0.13 8.37
N LEU A 123 12.47 0.94 9.42
CA LEU A 123 13.43 0.90 10.51
C LEU A 123 13.33 -0.42 11.31
N ASN A 124 12.11 -0.86 11.62
CA ASN A 124 11.91 -2.11 12.36
C ASN A 124 12.31 -3.33 11.52
N LEU A 125 11.99 -3.34 10.22
CA LEU A 125 12.39 -4.41 9.30
C LEU A 125 13.91 -4.60 9.29
N HIS A 126 14.65 -3.49 9.36
CA HIS A 126 16.11 -3.51 9.46
C HIS A 126 16.61 -4.14 10.78
N ARG A 127 15.83 -4.04 11.85
CA ARG A 127 16.14 -4.54 13.20
C ARG A 127 15.63 -5.97 13.45
N GLN A 128 15.38 -6.74 12.38
CA GLN A 128 14.88 -8.13 12.41
C GLN A 128 13.44 -8.28 12.93
N SER A 129 12.53 -7.40 12.49
CA SER A 129 11.13 -7.41 12.93
C SER A 129 10.18 -8.28 12.08
N GLU A 130 8.95 -8.42 12.59
CA GLU A 130 7.79 -9.20 12.10
C GLU A 130 7.14 -8.68 10.79
N TYR A 131 7.67 -7.63 10.18
CA TYR A 131 7.04 -6.97 9.02
C TYR A 131 7.57 -7.53 7.71
N SER A 132 6.73 -7.58 6.67
CA SER A 132 7.20 -8.03 5.36
C SER A 132 7.90 -6.92 4.56
N THR A 133 8.89 -7.31 3.75
CA THR A 133 9.48 -6.47 2.70
C THR A 133 8.42 -5.87 1.78
N ARG A 134 7.37 -6.65 1.50
CA ARG A 134 6.22 -6.26 0.68
C ARG A 134 5.52 -5.02 1.23
N LEU A 135 5.29 -4.96 2.54
CA LEU A 135 4.64 -3.81 3.18
C LEU A 135 5.42 -2.52 2.93
N VAL A 136 6.74 -2.55 3.15
CA VAL A 136 7.62 -1.39 2.93
C VAL A 136 7.63 -0.95 1.46
N LEU A 137 7.72 -1.90 0.52
CA LEU A 137 7.69 -1.60 -0.92
C LEU A 137 6.39 -0.92 -1.35
N VAL A 138 5.24 -1.37 -0.83
CA VAL A 138 3.93 -0.80 -1.14
C VAL A 138 3.77 0.58 -0.50
N LEU A 139 4.22 0.76 0.74
CA LEU A 139 4.26 2.05 1.42
C LEU A 139 5.09 3.09 0.66
N MET A 140 6.34 2.75 0.31
CA MET A 140 7.24 3.61 -0.47
C MET A 140 6.65 3.96 -1.84
N SER A 141 6.09 2.97 -2.55
CA SER A 141 5.48 3.19 -3.86
C SER A 141 4.25 4.09 -3.76
N SER A 142 3.43 3.92 -2.72
CA SER A 142 2.21 4.72 -2.52
C SER A 142 2.54 6.16 -2.13
N LEU A 143 3.54 6.37 -1.26
CA LEU A 143 4.08 7.70 -0.96
C LEU A 143 4.60 8.40 -2.20
N ALA A 144 5.40 7.70 -3.02
CA ALA A 144 5.94 8.27 -4.27
C ALA A 144 4.83 8.62 -5.26
N LYS A 145 3.79 7.78 -5.38
CA LYS A 145 2.61 8.06 -6.21
C LYS A 145 1.85 9.30 -5.75
N ILE A 146 1.56 9.40 -4.44
CA ILE A 146 0.88 10.56 -3.85
C ILE A 146 1.73 11.83 -4.07
N ALA A 147 3.04 11.77 -3.82
CA ALA A 147 3.95 12.89 -4.01
C ALA A 147 4.07 13.31 -5.48
N SER A 148 4.00 12.37 -6.43
CA SER A 148 4.03 12.70 -7.87
C SER A 148 2.84 13.57 -8.32
N ARG A 149 1.76 13.61 -7.54
CA ARG A 149 0.52 14.35 -7.83
C ARG A 149 0.47 15.71 -7.15
N SER A 150 1.35 15.98 -6.18
CA SER A 150 1.44 17.24 -5.46
C SER A 150 2.91 17.66 -5.29
N GLN A 151 3.33 18.68 -6.03
CA GLN A 151 4.74 19.11 -6.09
C GLN A 151 5.30 19.47 -4.71
N ASP A 152 4.46 19.99 -3.81
CA ASP A 152 4.83 20.37 -2.44
C ASP A 152 5.27 19.16 -1.59
N LEU A 153 4.84 17.95 -1.96
CA LEU A 153 5.19 16.71 -1.26
C LEU A 153 6.47 16.06 -1.76
N ILE A 154 6.96 16.41 -2.97
CA ILE A 154 8.13 15.79 -3.59
C ILE A 154 9.37 15.89 -2.69
N PRO A 155 9.73 17.05 -2.09
CA PRO A 155 10.90 17.14 -1.22
C PRO A 155 10.81 16.23 0.00
N ARG A 156 9.62 16.10 0.60
CA ARG A 156 9.37 15.21 1.75
C ARG A 156 9.50 13.74 1.36
N ALA A 157 8.92 13.35 0.21
CA ALA A 157 9.02 12.00 -0.31
C ALA A 157 10.47 11.60 -0.60
N LEU A 158 11.24 12.50 -1.23
CA LEU A 158 12.67 12.30 -1.47
C LEU A 158 13.44 12.13 -0.16
N LEU A 159 13.18 12.96 0.85
CA LEU A 159 13.82 12.83 2.16
C LEU A 159 13.49 11.48 2.81
N CYS A 160 12.22 11.09 2.83
CA CYS A 160 11.76 9.82 3.39
C CYS A 160 12.44 8.62 2.71
N LEU A 161 12.44 8.57 1.38
CA LEU A 161 13.08 7.50 0.61
C LEU A 161 14.60 7.47 0.80
N ASN A 162 15.27 8.63 0.83
CA ASN A 162 16.71 8.70 1.08
C ASN A 162 17.08 8.23 2.49
N LYS A 163 16.24 8.49 3.50
CA LYS A 163 16.44 7.92 4.84
C LYS A 163 16.38 6.40 4.82
N ILE A 164 15.44 5.81 4.09
CA ILE A 164 15.37 4.34 3.91
C ILE A 164 16.63 3.82 3.21
N VAL A 165 17.14 4.54 2.21
CA VAL A 165 18.42 4.20 1.56
C VAL A 165 19.59 4.23 2.54
N GLN A 166 19.63 5.22 3.44
CA GLN A 166 20.69 5.33 4.45
C GLN A 166 20.62 4.16 5.45
N LEU A 167 19.43 3.79 5.91
CA LEU A 167 19.25 2.63 6.80
C LEU A 167 19.86 1.35 6.21
N GLY A 168 19.74 1.13 4.90
CA GLY A 168 20.32 -0.05 4.25
C GLY A 168 21.84 -0.03 4.04
N LYS A 169 22.50 1.14 4.16
CA LYS A 169 23.96 1.27 3.98
C LYS A 169 24.75 0.97 5.26
N ASP A 170 24.13 1.18 6.42
CA ASP A 170 24.80 1.02 7.72
C ASP A 170 24.84 -0.45 8.19
N SER A 171 24.10 -1.35 7.53
CA SER A 171 24.16 -2.80 7.80
C SER A 171 25.30 -3.48 7.07
N SER A 172 26.21 -4.07 7.84
CA SER A 172 27.31 -4.95 7.39
C SER A 172 26.87 -6.35 6.92
N THR A 173 25.56 -6.61 6.87
CA THR A 173 24.97 -7.89 6.45
C THR A 173 24.06 -7.62 5.25
N GLU A 174 24.55 -7.92 4.04
CA GLU A 174 23.81 -7.75 2.77
C GLU A 174 22.70 -8.80 2.65
N SER A 175 21.57 -8.61 3.34
CA SER A 175 20.38 -9.41 3.07
C SER A 175 19.76 -8.99 1.73
N HIS A 176 19.33 -9.96 0.90
CA HIS A 176 18.63 -9.70 -0.36
C HIS A 176 17.38 -8.81 -0.20
N THR A 177 16.73 -8.88 0.97
CA THR A 177 15.63 -7.98 1.35
C THR A 177 16.07 -6.53 1.33
N HIS A 178 17.21 -6.21 1.95
CA HIS A 178 17.76 -4.85 1.99
C HIS A 178 18.15 -4.37 0.60
N GLN A 179 18.77 -5.21 -0.22
CA GLN A 179 19.11 -4.87 -1.60
C GLN A 179 17.85 -4.52 -2.42
N THR A 180 16.77 -5.27 -2.27
CA THR A 180 15.49 -5.01 -2.97
C THR A 180 14.90 -3.66 -2.58
N LEU A 181 14.89 -3.34 -1.28
CA LEU A 181 14.42 -2.05 -0.78
C LEU A 181 15.30 -0.90 -1.27
N LEU A 182 16.62 -1.09 -1.27
CA LEU A 182 17.58 -0.10 -1.75
C LEU A 182 17.41 0.21 -3.23
N ILE A 183 17.30 -0.83 -4.08
CA ILE A 183 17.08 -0.66 -5.53
C ILE A 183 15.77 0.12 -5.72
N ARG A 184 14.68 -0.34 -5.08
CA ARG A 184 13.38 0.29 -5.26
C ARG A 184 13.35 1.74 -4.77
N ALA A 185 13.98 2.04 -3.63
CA ALA A 185 14.06 3.39 -3.10
C ALA A 185 14.80 4.32 -4.07
N ASN A 186 15.94 3.87 -4.61
CA ASN A 186 16.72 4.65 -5.57
C ASN A 186 15.97 4.88 -6.89
N GLU A 187 15.25 3.87 -7.40
CA GLU A 187 14.37 4.03 -8.57
C GLU A 187 13.34 5.13 -8.33
N LEU A 188 12.61 5.07 -7.21
CA LEU A 188 11.58 6.06 -6.86
C LEU A 188 12.18 7.46 -6.66
N VAL A 189 13.34 7.56 -6.01
CA VAL A 189 14.08 8.82 -5.87
C VAL A 189 14.44 9.40 -7.22
N ASN A 190 14.96 8.59 -8.15
CA ASN A 190 15.35 9.05 -9.48
C ASN A 190 14.16 9.49 -10.32
N VAL A 191 13.03 8.79 -10.20
CA VAL A 191 11.77 9.17 -10.86
C VAL A 191 11.26 10.50 -10.30
N LEU A 192 11.22 10.67 -8.97
CA LEU A 192 10.70 11.88 -8.31
C LEU A 192 11.56 13.13 -8.52
N LYS A 193 12.85 12.99 -8.83
CA LYS A 193 13.72 14.12 -9.20
C LYS A 193 13.25 14.86 -10.45
N ILE A 194 12.46 14.22 -11.30
CA ILE A 194 11.93 14.81 -12.53
C ILE A 194 10.39 14.77 -12.45
N PRO A 195 9.73 15.82 -11.92
CA PRO A 195 8.29 15.79 -11.62
C PRO A 195 7.39 15.42 -12.80
N SER A 196 7.74 15.84 -14.02
CA SER A 196 7.01 15.51 -15.24
C SER A 196 7.05 14.00 -15.55
N ILE A 197 8.22 13.38 -15.41
CA ILE A 197 8.38 11.92 -15.55
C ILE A 197 7.68 11.20 -14.41
N ALA A 198 7.81 11.71 -13.18
CA ALA A 198 7.16 11.13 -12.01
C ALA A 198 5.64 11.01 -12.20
N SER A 199 4.98 12.08 -12.63
CA SER A 199 3.55 12.06 -12.91
C SER A 199 3.21 11.06 -14.03
N ALA A 200 3.96 11.05 -15.14
CA ALA A 200 3.71 10.13 -16.25
C ALA A 200 3.90 8.64 -15.90
N VAL A 201 4.91 8.32 -15.08
CA VAL A 201 5.27 6.93 -14.72
C VAL A 201 4.47 6.42 -13.54
N LEU A 202 4.26 7.24 -12.51
CA LEU A 202 3.63 6.83 -11.25
C LEU A 202 2.12 7.10 -11.22
N SER A 203 1.62 8.00 -12.07
CA SER A 203 0.19 8.27 -12.24
C SER A 203 -0.23 8.01 -13.70
N PRO A 204 -0.17 6.74 -14.16
CA PRO A 204 -0.64 6.41 -15.49
C PRO A 204 -2.14 6.66 -15.61
N ALA A 205 -2.61 6.86 -16.85
CA ALA A 205 -4.02 7.17 -17.10
C ALA A 205 -4.96 6.08 -16.55
N PRO A 206 -6.21 6.44 -16.15
CA PRO A 206 -7.14 5.58 -15.40
C PRO A 206 -7.43 4.19 -16.01
N HIS A 207 -7.22 4.01 -17.31
CA HIS A 207 -7.46 2.75 -18.01
C HIS A 207 -6.32 1.71 -17.82
N TRP A 208 -5.19 2.10 -17.23
CA TRP A 208 -4.01 1.24 -17.07
C TRP A 208 -3.84 0.68 -15.65
N SER A 209 -4.52 1.26 -14.66
CA SER A 209 -4.47 0.82 -13.26
C SER A 209 -5.18 -0.52 -13.09
N ARG A 210 -4.41 -1.61 -12.94
CA ARG A 210 -4.98 -2.96 -12.77
C ARG A 210 -4.59 -3.56 -11.42
N PRO A 211 -5.51 -4.26 -10.73
CA PRO A 211 -5.19 -5.07 -9.54
C PRO A 211 -4.03 -6.06 -9.75
N GLN A 212 -3.80 -6.46 -11.00
CA GLN A 212 -2.67 -7.31 -11.41
C GLN A 212 -1.31 -6.66 -11.17
N GLN A 213 -1.21 -5.32 -11.16
CA GLN A 213 0.04 -4.62 -10.84
C GLN A 213 0.37 -4.74 -9.36
N LEU A 214 -0.63 -4.69 -8.47
CA LEU A 214 -0.42 -5.07 -7.08
C LEU A 214 0.12 -6.49 -7.05
N GLN A 215 -0.58 -7.46 -7.65
CA GLN A 215 -0.14 -8.85 -7.66
C GLN A 215 1.29 -9.03 -8.17
N ARG A 216 1.72 -8.34 -9.24
CA ARG A 216 3.13 -8.36 -9.69
C ARG A 216 4.10 -7.78 -8.66
N GLN A 217 3.74 -6.68 -8.01
CA GLN A 217 4.54 -6.12 -6.91
C GLN A 217 4.60 -7.11 -5.72
N LEU A 218 3.55 -7.89 -5.49
CA LEU A 218 3.49 -8.95 -4.48
C LEU A 218 4.33 -10.16 -4.87
N ASP A 219 4.21 -10.65 -6.10
CA ASP A 219 4.87 -11.84 -6.62
C ASP A 219 6.39 -11.64 -6.64
N LEU A 220 6.87 -10.44 -6.97
CA LEU A 220 8.30 -10.10 -6.89
C LEU A 220 8.81 -10.17 -5.43
N ALA A 221 8.05 -9.68 -4.46
CA ALA A 221 8.46 -9.77 -3.05
C ALA A 221 8.44 -11.22 -2.54
N HIS A 222 7.46 -12.03 -2.95
CA HIS A 222 7.34 -13.43 -2.54
C HIS A 222 8.40 -14.34 -3.16
N LEU A 223 8.73 -14.17 -4.44
CA LEU A 223 9.81 -14.94 -5.09
C LEU A 223 11.16 -14.71 -4.40
N LEU A 224 11.41 -13.48 -3.94
CA LEU A 224 12.66 -13.11 -3.27
C LEU A 224 12.70 -13.60 -1.81
N GLN A 225 11.57 -13.69 -1.12
CA GLN A 225 11.46 -14.30 0.21
C GLN A 225 11.59 -15.84 0.17
N ALA A 226 11.12 -16.49 -0.90
CA ALA A 226 11.28 -17.94 -1.06
C ALA A 226 12.75 -18.34 -1.30
N THR A 227 13.52 -17.50 -2.00
CA THR A 227 14.95 -17.73 -2.20
C THR A 227 15.77 -17.56 -0.93
N SER A 228 15.37 -16.72 0.03
CA SER A 228 16.08 -16.59 1.31
C SER A 228 15.92 -17.81 2.22
N LEU A 229 14.73 -18.44 2.24
CA LEU A 229 14.49 -19.66 3.05
C LEU A 229 15.26 -20.89 2.55
N HIS A 230 15.65 -20.91 1.27
CA HIS A 230 16.46 -21.99 0.70
C HIS A 230 17.97 -21.82 0.89
N LEU A 231 18.44 -20.61 1.22
CA LEU A 231 19.85 -20.31 1.42
C LEU A 231 20.32 -20.48 2.88
N ASP A 232 19.40 -20.56 3.85
CA ASP A 232 19.70 -20.77 5.27
C ASP A 232 19.83 -22.25 5.70
N HIS A 233 19.84 -23.19 4.74
CA HIS A 233 19.95 -24.64 4.97
C HIS A 233 21.18 -25.32 4.34
N HIS A 234 22.24 -24.57 4.00
CA HIS A 234 23.50 -25.12 3.52
C HIS A 234 24.72 -24.62 4.29
#